data_AF-A0A947YUC7-F1
#
_entry.id   AF-A0A947YUC7-F1
#
_cell.length_a   1.000
_cell.length_b   1.000
_cell.length_c   1.000
_cell.angle_alpha   90.00
_cell.angle_beta   90.00
_cell.angle_gamma   90.00
#
_symmetry.space_group_name_H-M   'P 1'
#
loop_
_entity.id
_entity.type
_entity.pdbx_description
1 polymer ?
#
loop_
_entity_poly.entity_id
_entity_poly.type
_entity_poly.pdbx_seq_one_letter_code
_entity_poly.pdbx_strand_id
1 'polypeptide(L)'
;MAKFTYDQKYSKMLKFLMSFNSNRIKSIMLQRGFNDTELEKGWELFGKATGRSLKSKTTEVGTIDDKGIVAEIDNWENTWFDVADAALLKRYPRVHQELFTNLTKTSGLEVIANVREFTDRLKEMSTRTEPEFTDAMALLATRGLNESKINEVTAKLDTISTWTAPMDVWTVNPEELAIAREEMWDWYMEWSKTARTVVANKRLRISMGISSPTRRTPDSPEIEEDPTTPEEE
;
A
#
# COMPACT_ATOMS: atom_id res chain seq x y z
N MET A 1 -10.82 -29.29 -5.97
CA MET A 1 -11.29 -28.14 -5.16
C MET A 1 -10.09 -27.32 -4.72
N ALA A 2 -10.02 -26.03 -5.06
CA ALA A 2 -8.90 -25.18 -4.65
C ALA A 2 -8.92 -24.99 -3.13
N LYS A 3 -7.86 -25.43 -2.44
CA LYS A 3 -7.74 -25.41 -0.97
C LYS A 3 -7.63 -23.99 -0.36
N PHE A 4 -7.51 -22.95 -1.19
CA PHE A 4 -7.36 -21.56 -0.79
C PHE A 4 -8.15 -20.61 -1.70
N THR A 5 -8.82 -19.61 -1.11
CA THR A 5 -9.44 -18.50 -1.85
C THR A 5 -8.36 -17.56 -2.43
N TYR A 6 -8.70 -16.73 -3.42
CA TYR A 6 -7.75 -15.77 -3.99
C TYR A 6 -7.20 -14.79 -2.95
N ASP A 7 -8.04 -14.29 -2.04
CA ASP A 7 -7.59 -13.42 -0.94
C ASP A 7 -6.57 -14.09 -0.02
N GLN A 8 -6.77 -15.38 0.26
CA GLN A 8 -5.82 -16.17 1.03
C GLN A 8 -4.49 -16.37 0.28
N LYS A 9 -4.55 -16.54 -1.05
CA LYS A 9 -3.36 -16.63 -1.90
C LYS A 9 -2.59 -15.30 -1.90
N TYR A 10 -3.26 -14.17 -2.04
CA TYR A 10 -2.64 -12.83 -1.99
C TYR A 10 -2.00 -12.54 -0.64
N SER A 11 -2.70 -12.81 0.46
CA SER A 11 -2.15 -12.60 1.81
C SER A 11 -0.88 -13.43 2.05
N LYS A 12 -0.85 -14.66 1.53
CA LYS A 12 0.32 -15.54 1.63
C LYS A 12 1.49 -15.06 0.77
N MET A 13 1.21 -14.64 -0.47
CA MET A 13 2.20 -14.09 -1.39
C MET A 13 2.84 -12.82 -0.82
N LEU A 14 2.01 -11.88 -0.37
CA LEU A 14 2.48 -10.62 0.20
C LEU A 14 3.36 -10.84 1.44
N LYS A 15 2.94 -11.71 2.37
CA LYS A 15 3.75 -12.07 3.55
C LYS A 15 5.08 -12.71 3.17
N PHE A 16 5.09 -13.54 2.12
CA PHE A 16 6.29 -14.16 1.61
C PHE A 16 7.27 -13.13 1.02
N LEU A 17 6.79 -12.23 0.15
CA LEU A 17 7.60 -11.16 -0.44
C LEU A 17 8.16 -10.20 0.63
N MET A 18 7.33 -9.78 1.59
CA MET A 18 7.73 -8.88 2.68
C MET A 18 8.77 -9.50 3.61
N SER A 19 8.84 -10.83 3.69
CA SER A 19 9.80 -11.51 4.56
C SER A 19 11.26 -11.31 4.13
N PHE A 20 11.49 -10.96 2.85
CA PHE A 20 12.82 -10.66 2.33
C PHE A 20 13.35 -9.28 2.74
N ASN A 21 12.57 -8.47 3.48
CA ASN A 21 13.12 -7.29 4.17
C ASN A 21 14.12 -7.70 5.28
N SER A 22 14.13 -8.97 5.70
CA SER A 22 15.14 -9.50 6.61
C SER A 22 16.38 -9.98 5.84
N ASN A 23 17.54 -9.37 6.11
CA ASN A 23 18.83 -9.78 5.57
C ASN A 23 19.15 -11.26 5.84
N ARG A 24 18.66 -11.80 6.97
CA ARG A 24 18.83 -13.22 7.34
C ARG A 24 18.07 -14.17 6.42
N ILE A 25 16.86 -13.80 5.98
CA ILE A 25 16.05 -14.62 5.07
C ILE A 25 16.65 -14.54 3.66
N LYS A 26 17.04 -13.33 3.23
CA LYS A 26 17.76 -13.11 1.97
C LYS A 26 19.01 -13.99 1.86
N SER A 27 19.88 -13.97 2.88
CA SER A 27 21.13 -14.75 2.84
C SER A 27 20.91 -16.26 2.74
N ILE A 28 19.85 -16.79 3.38
CA ILE A 28 19.53 -18.23 3.34
C ILE A 28 18.98 -18.62 1.97
N MET A 29 18.08 -17.81 1.43
CA MET A 29 17.39 -18.10 0.16
C MET A 29 18.31 -17.87 -1.06
N LEU A 30 19.27 -16.95 -0.96
CA LEU A 30 20.28 -16.72 -2.00
C LEU A 30 21.09 -18.00 -2.33
N GLN A 31 21.34 -18.86 -1.34
CA GLN A 31 22.01 -20.16 -1.53
C GLN A 31 21.21 -21.17 -2.38
N ARG A 32 19.97 -20.83 -2.73
CA ARG A 32 19.08 -21.62 -3.58
C ARG A 32 18.67 -20.85 -4.84
N GLY A 33 19.37 -19.77 -5.17
CA GLY A 33 19.13 -18.99 -6.39
C GLY A 33 18.05 -17.92 -6.27
N PHE A 34 17.49 -17.68 -5.07
CA PHE A 34 16.57 -16.57 -4.86
C PHE A 34 17.36 -15.26 -4.77
N ASN A 35 17.54 -14.60 -5.91
CA ASN A 35 18.24 -13.33 -6.06
C ASN A 35 17.24 -12.16 -6.20
N ASP A 36 17.75 -10.94 -6.36
CA ASP A 36 16.90 -9.76 -6.49
C ASP A 36 16.01 -9.81 -7.75
N THR A 37 16.44 -10.48 -8.82
CA THR A 37 15.64 -10.71 -10.03
C THR A 37 14.42 -11.57 -9.75
N GLU A 38 14.56 -12.63 -8.95
CA GLU A 38 13.43 -13.47 -8.54
C GLU A 38 12.48 -12.72 -7.60
N LEU A 39 13.02 -11.91 -6.70
CA LEU A 39 12.19 -11.05 -5.85
C LEU A 39 11.38 -10.04 -6.68
N GLU A 40 12.00 -9.41 -7.69
CA GLU A 40 11.33 -8.50 -8.61
C GLU A 40 10.24 -9.21 -9.41
N LYS A 41 10.52 -10.41 -9.93
CA LYS A 41 9.55 -11.27 -10.61
C LYS A 41 8.35 -11.59 -9.72
N GLY A 42 8.59 -11.88 -8.45
CA GLY A 42 7.53 -12.12 -7.46
C GLY A 42 6.61 -10.90 -7.27
N TRP A 43 7.18 -9.69 -7.18
CA TRP A 43 6.40 -8.45 -7.09
C TRP A 43 5.63 -8.14 -8.39
N GLU A 44 6.22 -8.42 -9.55
CA GLU A 44 5.56 -8.28 -10.85
C GLU A 44 4.32 -9.16 -10.95
N LEU A 45 4.47 -10.45 -10.63
CA LEU A 45 3.38 -11.42 -10.66
C LEU A 45 2.27 -11.06 -9.68
N PHE A 46 2.63 -10.63 -8.46
CA PHE A 46 1.66 -10.15 -7.48
C PHE A 46 0.90 -8.93 -7.99
N GLY A 47 1.58 -8.01 -8.69
CA GLY A 47 0.94 -6.87 -9.33
C GLY A 47 -0.06 -7.26 -10.42
N LYS A 48 0.38 -8.07 -11.39
CA LYS A 48 -0.49 -8.58 -12.46
C LYS A 48 -1.72 -9.30 -11.90
N ALA A 49 -1.53 -10.17 -10.90
CA ALA A 49 -2.61 -10.95 -10.30
C ALA A 49 -3.62 -10.12 -9.49
N THR A 50 -3.19 -8.98 -8.92
CA THR A 50 -4.06 -8.05 -8.19
C THR A 50 -4.72 -7.00 -9.09
N GLY A 51 -4.41 -7.00 -10.40
CA GLY A 51 -4.85 -5.94 -11.31
C GLY A 51 -4.27 -4.59 -10.92
N ARG A 52 -3.03 -4.57 -10.39
CA ARG A 52 -2.29 -3.35 -10.03
C ARG A 52 -0.84 -3.53 -10.45
N SER A 53 -0.30 -2.72 -11.37
CA SER A 53 1.14 -2.75 -11.60
C SER A 53 1.86 -2.26 -10.34
N LEU A 54 2.31 -3.20 -9.49
CA LEU A 54 3.13 -2.91 -8.31
C LEU A 54 4.58 -2.59 -8.67
N LYS A 55 4.97 -2.73 -9.94
CA LYS A 55 6.16 -2.05 -10.45
C LYS A 55 5.87 -0.55 -10.43
N SER A 56 6.36 0.10 -9.37
CA SER A 56 7.07 1.36 -9.56
C SER A 56 7.98 1.12 -10.75
N LYS A 57 7.66 1.74 -11.89
CA LYS A 57 8.62 1.86 -12.96
C LYS A 57 9.75 2.66 -12.34
N THR A 58 10.84 1.99 -11.95
CA THR A 58 12.13 2.64 -11.80
C THR A 58 12.56 3.02 -13.22
N THR A 59 11.90 4.02 -13.79
CA THR A 59 12.46 4.78 -14.89
C THR A 59 13.71 5.43 -14.32
N GLU A 60 14.82 5.25 -15.04
CA GLU A 60 16.16 5.70 -14.70
C GLU A 60 16.15 6.95 -13.83
N VAL A 61 16.77 6.83 -12.65
CA VAL A 61 17.04 7.91 -11.71
C VAL A 61 17.91 8.94 -12.43
N GLY A 62 17.25 9.84 -13.16
CA GLY A 62 17.70 11.21 -13.30
C GLY A 62 17.74 11.78 -11.90
N THR A 63 18.94 12.17 -11.47
CA THR A 63 19.20 12.81 -10.18
C THR A 63 18.51 14.16 -10.12
N ILE A 64 17.20 14.14 -9.90
CA ILE A 64 16.44 15.24 -9.33
C ILE A 64 16.17 14.82 -7.88
N ASP A 65 16.29 15.76 -6.95
CA ASP A 65 16.14 15.52 -5.52
C ASP A 65 14.68 15.11 -5.20
N ASP A 66 14.35 13.83 -5.42
CA ASP A 66 13.04 13.22 -5.14
C ASP A 66 12.61 13.47 -3.69
N LYS A 67 13.57 13.57 -2.77
CA LYS A 67 13.28 13.87 -1.36
C LYS A 67 12.89 15.32 -1.16
N GLY A 68 13.55 16.25 -1.84
CA GLY A 68 13.23 17.68 -1.80
C GLY A 68 11.83 17.97 -2.33
N ILE A 69 11.48 17.45 -3.51
CA ILE A 69 10.16 17.73 -4.13
C ILE A 69 9.03 17.10 -3.31
N VAL A 70 9.18 15.86 -2.84
CA VAL A 70 8.16 15.21 -2.00
C VAL A 70 8.00 15.94 -0.67
N ALA A 71 9.09 16.40 -0.04
CA ALA A 71 9.03 17.20 1.19
C ALA A 71 8.34 18.56 0.98
N GLU A 72 8.53 19.19 -0.19
CA GLU A 72 7.84 20.43 -0.52
C GLU A 72 6.33 20.21 -0.71
N ILE A 73 5.91 19.09 -1.31
CA ILE A 73 4.50 18.72 -1.47
C ILE A 73 3.87 18.36 -0.13
N ASP A 74 4.59 17.64 0.74
CA ASP A 74 4.17 17.33 2.12
C ASP A 74 3.98 18.61 2.95
N ASN A 75 4.92 19.55 2.86
CA ASN A 75 4.78 20.85 3.52
C ASN A 75 3.60 21.66 2.96
N TRP A 76 3.34 21.54 1.66
CA TRP A 76 2.18 22.15 1.02
C TRP A 76 0.87 21.55 1.55
N GLU A 77 0.73 20.22 1.61
CA GLU A 77 -0.44 19.53 2.19
C GLU A 77 -0.65 19.98 3.64
N ASN A 78 0.41 19.95 4.44
CA ASN A 78 0.36 20.30 5.85
C ASN A 78 -0.12 21.74 6.08
N THR A 79 0.29 22.68 5.22
CA THR A 79 -0.12 24.09 5.31
C THR A 79 -1.55 24.29 4.81
N TRP A 80 -1.82 23.86 3.58
CA TRP A 80 -3.03 24.28 2.88
C TRP A 80 -4.25 23.44 3.22
N PHE A 81 -4.08 22.18 3.65
CA PHE A 81 -5.20 21.41 4.19
C PHE A 81 -5.71 22.04 5.49
N ASP A 82 -4.82 22.49 6.38
CA ASP A 82 -5.25 23.14 7.63
C ASP A 82 -5.93 24.49 7.37
N VAL A 83 -5.40 25.27 6.41
CA VAL A 83 -6.02 26.55 6.03
C VAL A 83 -7.40 26.34 5.40
N ALA A 84 -7.54 25.39 4.49
CA ALA A 84 -8.82 25.11 3.83
C ALA A 84 -9.84 24.46 4.80
N ASP A 85 -9.40 23.55 5.67
CA ASP A 85 -10.22 22.97 6.72
C ASP A 85 -10.77 24.06 7.64
N ALA A 86 -9.89 24.89 8.21
CA ALA A 86 -10.28 25.97 9.11
C ALA A 86 -11.18 27.03 8.43
N ALA A 87 -10.97 27.30 7.14
CA ALA A 87 -11.75 28.28 6.39
C ALA A 87 -13.16 27.77 6.07
N LEU A 88 -13.31 26.50 5.69
CA LEU A 88 -14.54 25.96 5.14
C LEU A 88 -15.41 25.22 6.17
N LEU A 89 -14.82 24.51 7.13
CA LEU A 89 -15.52 23.57 8.03
C LEU A 89 -16.77 24.18 8.69
N LYS A 90 -16.69 25.45 9.13
CA LYS A 90 -17.82 26.13 9.80
C LYS A 90 -18.66 27.01 8.87
N ARG A 91 -18.07 27.56 7.80
CA ARG A 91 -18.70 28.59 6.95
C ARG A 91 -19.37 28.01 5.71
N TYR A 92 -18.78 26.95 5.16
CA TYR A 92 -19.19 26.29 3.92
C TYR A 92 -19.06 24.76 4.08
N PRO A 93 -19.84 24.13 4.99
CA PRO A 93 -19.66 22.72 5.34
C PRO A 93 -19.91 21.77 4.18
N ARG A 94 -20.77 22.12 3.21
CA ARG A 94 -20.98 21.33 1.99
C ARG A 94 -19.74 21.34 1.10
N VAL A 95 -19.18 22.53 0.85
CA VAL A 95 -17.94 22.70 0.07
C VAL A 95 -16.78 21.99 0.75
N HIS A 96 -16.68 22.09 2.09
CA HIS A 96 -15.71 21.36 2.89
C HIS A 96 -15.83 19.84 2.71
N GLN A 97 -17.05 19.29 2.87
CA GLN A 97 -17.28 17.86 2.76
C GLN A 97 -16.91 17.35 1.37
N GLU A 98 -17.36 18.01 0.31
CA GLU A 98 -17.02 17.62 -1.06
C GLU A 98 -15.51 17.72 -1.32
N LEU A 99 -14.85 18.76 -0.78
CA LEU A 99 -13.42 18.97 -1.01
C LEU A 99 -12.59 17.89 -0.31
N PHE A 100 -12.88 17.62 0.96
CA PHE A 100 -12.13 16.68 1.80
C PHE A 100 -12.65 15.23 1.77
N THR A 101 -13.60 14.89 0.89
CA THR A 101 -14.12 13.52 0.79
C THR A 101 -12.99 12.52 0.51
N ASN A 102 -12.76 11.57 1.43
CA ASN A 102 -11.66 10.60 1.36
C ASN A 102 -10.25 11.21 1.31
N LEU A 103 -10.09 12.46 1.75
CA LEU A 103 -8.78 13.09 1.92
C LEU A 103 -8.44 13.19 3.39
N THR A 104 -7.31 12.62 3.76
CA THR A 104 -6.69 12.75 5.08
C THR A 104 -5.23 13.07 4.88
N LYS A 105 -4.61 13.86 5.76
CA LYS A 105 -3.15 14.10 5.68
C LYS A 105 -2.39 12.77 5.64
N THR A 106 -1.45 12.66 4.71
CA THR A 106 -0.62 11.46 4.56
C THR A 106 0.85 11.85 4.66
N SER A 107 1.75 10.92 4.38
CA SER A 107 3.18 11.22 4.32
C SER A 107 3.85 10.41 3.22
N GLY A 108 4.95 10.92 2.67
CA GLY A 108 5.66 10.26 1.57
C GLY A 108 4.88 10.29 0.26
N LEU A 109 4.93 9.21 -0.51
CA LEU A 109 4.36 9.18 -1.87
C LEU A 109 2.83 9.30 -1.93
N GLU A 110 2.13 8.95 -0.84
CA GLU A 110 0.66 9.05 -0.76
C GLU A 110 0.18 10.51 -0.82
N VAL A 111 0.99 11.45 -0.32
CA VAL A 111 0.71 12.89 -0.31
C VAL A 111 0.53 13.42 -1.73
N ILE A 112 1.28 12.89 -2.70
CA ILE A 112 1.22 13.31 -4.10
C ILE A 112 -0.19 13.07 -4.67
N ALA A 113 -0.78 11.91 -4.37
CA ALA A 113 -2.12 11.56 -4.82
C ALA A 113 -3.19 12.44 -4.15
N ASN A 114 -3.06 12.67 -2.83
CA ASN A 114 -3.99 13.52 -2.09
C ASN A 114 -3.96 14.97 -2.52
N VAL A 115 -2.78 15.55 -2.72
CA VAL A 115 -2.63 16.93 -3.15
C VAL A 115 -3.15 17.09 -4.58
N ARG A 116 -2.91 16.12 -5.47
CA ARG A 116 -3.47 16.11 -6.84
C ARG A 116 -5.00 16.11 -6.80
N GLU A 117 -5.60 15.16 -6.10
CA GLU A 117 -7.06 15.05 -5.94
C GLU A 117 -7.65 16.32 -5.33
N PHE A 118 -7.02 16.89 -4.30
CA PHE A 118 -7.44 18.15 -3.69
C PHE A 118 -7.43 19.32 -4.68
N THR A 119 -6.35 19.46 -5.47
CA THR A 119 -6.24 20.53 -6.47
C THR A 119 -7.21 20.35 -7.64
N ASP A 120 -7.45 19.11 -8.07
CA ASP A 120 -8.38 18.81 -9.15
C ASP A 120 -9.82 19.11 -8.73
N ARG A 121 -10.20 18.77 -7.50
CA ARG A 121 -11.51 19.16 -6.93
C ARG A 121 -11.66 20.66 -6.75
N LEU A 122 -10.63 21.37 -6.30
CA LEU A 122 -10.68 22.84 -6.24
C LEU A 122 -10.92 23.44 -7.61
N LYS A 123 -10.25 22.94 -8.65
CA LYS A 123 -10.48 23.37 -10.03
C LYS A 123 -11.89 23.06 -10.47
N GLU A 124 -12.40 21.85 -10.26
CA GLU A 124 -13.78 21.49 -10.58
C GLU A 124 -14.79 22.43 -9.88
N MET A 125 -14.62 22.64 -8.57
CA MET A 125 -15.47 23.52 -7.77
C MET A 125 -15.41 24.98 -8.24
N SER A 126 -14.25 25.46 -8.69
CA SER A 126 -14.10 26.82 -9.21
C SER A 126 -14.89 27.08 -10.50
N THR A 127 -15.28 26.02 -11.23
CA THR A 127 -16.13 26.13 -12.43
C THR A 127 -17.62 26.20 -12.11
N ARG A 128 -18.01 25.90 -10.86
CA ARG A 128 -19.41 25.94 -10.43
C ARG A 128 -19.85 27.37 -10.17
N THR A 129 -21.04 27.73 -10.64
CA THR A 129 -21.59 29.10 -10.54
C THR A 129 -22.53 29.27 -9.34
N GLU A 130 -22.66 28.26 -8.49
CA GLU A 130 -23.42 28.35 -7.24
C GLU A 130 -22.77 29.40 -6.30
N PRO A 131 -23.56 30.31 -5.68
CA PRO A 131 -23.01 31.36 -4.79
C PRO A 131 -22.18 30.79 -3.65
N GLU A 132 -22.60 29.67 -3.06
CA GLU A 132 -21.89 29.00 -1.96
C GLU A 132 -20.46 28.59 -2.35
N PHE A 133 -20.29 28.02 -3.56
CA PHE A 133 -18.98 27.61 -4.08
C PHE A 133 -18.13 28.83 -4.46
N THR A 134 -18.75 29.84 -5.07
CA THR A 134 -18.06 31.07 -5.49
C THR A 134 -17.51 31.83 -4.28
N ASP A 135 -18.32 31.98 -3.23
CA ASP A 135 -17.93 32.64 -1.98
C ASP A 135 -16.89 31.83 -1.21
N ALA A 136 -16.99 30.49 -1.21
CA ALA A 136 -16.00 29.62 -0.61
C ALA A 136 -14.62 29.75 -1.31
N MET A 137 -14.59 29.77 -2.64
CA MET A 137 -13.35 29.96 -3.40
C MET A 137 -12.77 31.36 -3.16
N ALA A 138 -13.61 32.40 -3.11
CA ALA A 138 -13.17 33.74 -2.76
C ALA A 138 -12.56 33.77 -1.35
N LEU A 139 -13.17 33.11 -0.37
CA LEU A 139 -12.62 33.00 0.99
C LEU A 139 -11.26 32.31 0.97
N LEU A 140 -11.11 31.17 0.31
CA LEU A 140 -9.81 30.48 0.19
C LEU A 140 -8.74 31.38 -0.43
N ALA A 141 -9.08 32.13 -1.48
CA ALA A 141 -8.17 33.10 -2.09
C ALA A 141 -7.74 34.20 -1.10
N THR A 142 -8.66 34.73 -0.27
CA THR A 142 -8.30 35.69 0.78
C THR A 142 -7.39 35.09 1.86
N ARG A 143 -7.43 33.77 2.05
CA ARG A 143 -6.53 33.04 2.97
C ARG A 143 -5.20 32.65 2.33
N GLY A 144 -4.97 33.05 1.09
CA GLY A 144 -3.71 32.82 0.36
C GLY A 144 -3.72 31.57 -0.52
N LEU A 145 -4.76 30.73 -0.44
CA LEU A 145 -4.92 29.58 -1.34
C LEU A 145 -5.61 30.08 -2.62
N ASN A 146 -4.81 30.69 -3.50
CA ASN A 146 -5.25 31.22 -4.78
C ASN A 146 -4.76 30.36 -5.96
N GLU A 147 -5.20 30.70 -7.16
CA GLU A 147 -4.84 29.99 -8.39
C GLU A 147 -3.32 29.91 -8.60
N SER A 148 -2.55 30.92 -8.21
CA SER A 148 -1.09 30.88 -8.28
C SER A 148 -0.48 29.78 -7.41
N LYS A 149 -0.99 29.59 -6.19
CA LYS A 149 -0.53 28.51 -5.29
C LYS A 149 -0.97 27.12 -5.75
N ILE A 150 -2.15 27.03 -6.35
CA ILE A 150 -2.63 25.78 -6.95
C ILE A 150 -1.78 25.43 -8.18
N ASN A 151 -1.45 26.41 -9.04
CA ASN A 151 -0.62 26.19 -10.22
C ASN A 151 0.83 25.87 -9.86
N GLU A 152 1.38 26.49 -8.81
CA GLU A 152 2.72 26.18 -8.30
C GLU A 152 2.84 24.69 -7.91
N VAL A 153 1.89 24.16 -7.13
CA VAL A 153 1.92 22.75 -6.74
C VAL A 153 1.54 21.83 -7.90
N THR A 154 0.61 22.23 -8.78
CA THR A 154 0.25 21.46 -9.99
C THR A 154 1.49 21.28 -10.88
N ALA A 155 2.29 22.31 -11.11
CA ALA A 155 3.52 22.21 -11.91
C ALA A 155 4.54 21.24 -11.31
N LYS A 156 4.66 21.22 -9.97
CA LYS A 156 5.49 20.23 -9.25
C LYS A 156 4.93 18.82 -9.39
N LEU A 157 3.61 18.66 -9.25
CA LEU A 157 2.92 17.38 -9.47
C LEU A 157 3.02 16.89 -10.91
N ASP A 158 3.09 17.79 -11.89
CA ASP A 158 3.24 17.44 -13.31
C ASP A 158 4.68 17.08 -13.66
N THR A 159 5.66 17.66 -12.96
CA THR A 159 7.06 17.22 -13.01
C THR A 159 7.20 15.78 -12.52
N ILE A 160 6.38 15.37 -11.52
CA ILE A 160 6.32 13.98 -11.05
C ILE A 160 5.51 13.09 -12.01
N SER A 161 4.40 13.59 -12.58
CA SER A 161 3.52 12.79 -13.46
C SER A 161 4.11 12.56 -14.84
N THR A 162 4.91 13.48 -15.38
CA THR A 162 5.73 13.21 -16.58
C THR A 162 6.72 12.07 -16.39
N TRP A 163 7.02 11.72 -15.13
CA TRP A 163 7.82 10.57 -14.74
C TRP A 163 7.01 9.29 -14.48
N THR A 164 5.70 9.42 -14.22
CA THR A 164 4.75 8.31 -14.08
C THR A 164 3.86 8.24 -15.32
N ALA A 165 4.31 7.46 -16.31
CA ALA A 165 3.55 7.11 -17.51
C ALA A 165 2.07 6.77 -17.17
N PRO A 166 1.12 7.07 -18.08
CA PRO A 166 -0.28 7.33 -17.75
C PRO A 166 -0.94 6.14 -17.04
N MET A 167 -1.75 6.45 -16.02
CA MET A 167 -2.73 5.50 -15.50
C MET A 167 -3.73 5.20 -16.61
N ASP A 168 -3.51 4.10 -17.31
CA ASP A 168 -4.49 3.56 -18.24
C ASP A 168 -5.73 3.11 -17.44
N VAL A 169 -6.90 3.51 -17.93
CA VAL A 169 -8.17 3.27 -17.28
C VAL A 169 -8.47 1.77 -17.40
N TRP A 170 -8.30 1.05 -16.30
CA TRP A 170 -8.35 -0.41 -16.21
C TRP A 170 -9.60 -1.05 -16.85
N THR A 171 -9.50 -1.52 -18.09
CA THR A 171 -10.28 -2.67 -18.56
C THR A 171 -9.44 -3.93 -18.37
N VAL A 172 -9.35 -4.44 -17.14
CA VAL A 172 -8.69 -5.73 -16.89
C VAL A 172 -9.53 -6.83 -17.54
N ASN A 173 -8.98 -7.49 -18.56
CA ASN A 173 -9.58 -8.68 -19.13
C ASN A 173 -9.65 -9.79 -18.04
N PRO A 174 -10.86 -10.31 -17.70
CA PRO A 174 -11.01 -11.33 -16.66
C PRO A 174 -10.19 -12.60 -16.90
N GLU A 175 -9.96 -12.97 -18.17
CA GLU A 175 -9.17 -14.16 -18.53
C GLU A 175 -7.67 -13.96 -18.27
N GLU A 176 -7.14 -12.79 -18.65
CA GLU A 176 -5.74 -12.43 -18.35
C GLU A 176 -5.48 -12.36 -16.85
N LEU A 177 -6.45 -11.86 -16.09
CA LEU A 177 -6.37 -11.82 -14.63
C LEU A 177 -6.37 -13.22 -14.01
N ALA A 178 -7.13 -14.17 -14.58
CA ALA A 178 -7.13 -15.55 -14.14
C ALA A 178 -5.77 -16.22 -14.37
N ILE A 179 -5.18 -16.03 -15.55
CA ILE A 179 -3.84 -16.53 -15.90
C ILE A 179 -2.79 -15.94 -14.95
N ALA A 180 -2.80 -14.62 -14.74
CA ALA A 180 -1.86 -13.95 -13.84
C ALA A 180 -1.95 -14.48 -12.39
N ARG A 181 -3.16 -14.82 -11.92
CA ARG A 181 -3.36 -15.40 -10.58
C ARG A 181 -2.79 -16.81 -10.45
N GLU A 182 -2.82 -17.58 -11.53
CA GLU A 182 -2.22 -18.92 -11.57
C GLU A 182 -0.70 -18.83 -11.60
N GLU A 183 -0.13 -18.01 -12.48
CA GLU A 183 1.32 -17.78 -12.56
C GLU A 183 1.91 -17.29 -11.22
N MET A 184 1.23 -16.34 -10.57
CA MET A 184 1.61 -15.88 -9.23
C MET A 184 1.62 -17.01 -8.21
N TRP A 185 0.61 -17.88 -8.25
CA TRP A 185 0.47 -18.96 -7.28
C TRP A 185 1.50 -20.07 -7.50
N ASP A 186 1.81 -20.39 -8.75
CA ASP A 186 2.83 -21.39 -9.08
C ASP A 186 4.22 -20.93 -8.66
N TRP A 187 4.56 -19.66 -8.94
CA TRP A 187 5.79 -19.04 -8.45
C TRP A 187 5.88 -19.08 -6.92
N TYR A 188 4.80 -18.73 -6.22
CA TYR A 188 4.74 -18.84 -4.75
C TYR A 188 4.93 -20.29 -4.28
N MET A 189 4.32 -21.26 -4.95
CA MET A 189 4.38 -22.66 -4.55
C MET A 189 5.78 -23.24 -4.74
N GLU A 190 6.48 -22.88 -5.81
CA GLU A 190 7.87 -23.24 -6.02
C GLU A 190 8.74 -22.69 -4.88
N TRP A 191 8.72 -21.37 -4.69
CA TRP A 191 9.63 -20.73 -3.74
C TRP A 191 9.27 -20.98 -2.28
N SER A 192 8.00 -21.17 -1.95
CA SER A 192 7.60 -21.56 -0.60
C SER A 192 7.98 -23.00 -0.28
N LYS A 193 8.00 -23.92 -1.26
CA LYS A 193 8.54 -25.28 -1.07
C LYS A 193 10.04 -25.22 -0.84
N THR A 194 10.78 -24.47 -1.66
CA THR A 194 12.22 -24.26 -1.49
C THR A 194 12.54 -23.63 -0.13
N ALA A 195 11.79 -22.60 0.29
CA ALA A 195 11.97 -21.97 1.59
C ALA A 195 11.73 -22.94 2.76
N ARG A 196 10.78 -23.87 2.65
CA ARG A 196 10.55 -24.88 3.70
C ARG A 196 11.71 -25.85 3.87
N THR A 197 12.49 -26.12 2.83
CA THR A 197 13.64 -27.04 2.91
C THR A 197 14.86 -26.38 3.55
N VAL A 198 15.08 -25.08 3.30
CA VAL A 198 16.28 -24.37 3.81
C VAL A 198 16.05 -23.58 5.09
N VAL A 199 14.82 -23.12 5.36
CA VAL A 199 14.50 -22.37 6.56
C VAL A 199 14.07 -23.34 7.67
N ALA A 200 15.04 -23.83 8.45
CA ALA A 200 14.82 -24.78 9.53
C ALA A 200 14.01 -24.20 10.72
N ASN A 201 14.10 -22.89 10.97
CA ASN A 201 13.42 -22.25 12.10
C ASN A 201 11.93 -22.04 11.83
N LYS A 202 11.07 -22.68 12.64
CA LYS A 202 9.60 -22.58 12.53
C LYS A 202 9.09 -21.15 12.70
N ARG A 203 9.69 -20.32 13.56
CA ARG A 203 9.30 -18.92 13.74
C ARG A 203 9.55 -18.10 12.46
N LEU A 204 10.68 -18.33 11.80
CA LEU A 204 10.98 -17.71 10.49
C LEU A 204 10.00 -18.18 9.42
N ARG A 205 9.64 -19.47 9.40
CA ARG A 205 8.61 -19.97 8.47
C ARG A 205 7.21 -19.37 8.72
N ILE A 206 6.88 -19.05 9.97
CA ILE A 206 5.63 -18.34 10.31
C ILE A 206 5.71 -16.88 9.84
N SER A 207 6.83 -16.18 10.07
CA SER A 207 7.00 -14.80 9.60
C SER A 207 7.00 -14.68 8.06
N MET A 208 7.43 -15.72 7.36
CA MET A 208 7.34 -15.84 5.89
C MET A 208 5.96 -16.23 5.38
N GLY A 209 4.99 -16.54 6.25
CA GLY A 209 3.65 -16.96 5.85
C GLY A 209 3.56 -18.39 5.25
N ILE A 210 4.63 -19.19 5.34
CA ILE A 210 4.72 -20.55 4.78
C ILE A 210 4.42 -21.65 5.80
N SER A 211 4.23 -21.30 7.08
CA SER A 211 3.77 -22.17 8.17
C SER A 211 2.74 -21.44 9.04
N SER A 212 1.83 -22.18 9.66
CA SER A 212 0.86 -21.63 10.62
C SER A 212 1.38 -21.78 12.06
N PRO A 213 1.03 -20.84 12.97
CA PRO A 213 1.19 -21.07 14.39
C PRO A 213 0.46 -22.36 14.80
N THR A 214 1.06 -23.15 15.69
CA THR A 214 0.30 -24.25 16.31
C THR A 214 -0.76 -23.61 17.18
N ARG A 215 -2.03 -23.89 16.90
CA ARG A 215 -3.14 -23.49 17.76
C ARG A 215 -2.97 -24.24 19.08
N ARG A 216 -2.71 -23.53 20.20
CA ARG A 216 -2.90 -24.13 21.52
C ARG A 216 -4.41 -24.32 21.68
N THR A 217 -4.87 -25.55 21.68
CA THR A 217 -6.18 -25.90 22.24
C THR A 217 -6.11 -25.65 23.75
N PRO A 218 -6.99 -24.83 24.33
CA PRO A 218 -7.20 -24.84 25.77
C PRO A 218 -7.88 -26.17 26.15
N ASP A 219 -7.47 -26.75 27.26
CA ASP A 219 -7.95 -27.98 27.90
C ASP A 219 -7.72 -29.32 27.19
N SER A 220 -6.64 -29.99 27.60
CA SER A 220 -6.78 -31.36 28.07
C SER A 220 -6.51 -31.33 29.57
N PRO A 221 -7.44 -31.81 30.41
CA PRO A 221 -7.24 -31.83 31.86
C PRO A 221 -6.01 -32.67 32.16
N GLU A 222 -5.12 -32.07 32.96
CA GLU A 222 -3.99 -32.72 33.60
C GLU A 222 -4.57 -33.89 34.41
N ILE A 223 -4.30 -35.11 33.96
CA ILE A 223 -4.57 -36.29 34.79
C ILE A 223 -3.55 -36.21 35.91
N GLU A 224 -3.98 -35.72 37.07
CA GLU A 224 -3.27 -35.92 38.33
C GLU A 224 -3.15 -37.43 38.53
N GLU A 225 -1.95 -37.96 38.30
CA GLU A 225 -1.59 -39.29 38.79
C GLU A 225 -1.58 -39.24 40.32
N ASP A 226 -2.68 -39.68 40.91
CA ASP A 226 -2.82 -39.95 42.34
C ASP A 226 -1.77 -41.00 42.75
N PRO A 227 -0.84 -40.70 43.67
CA PRO A 227 0.19 -41.64 44.07
C PRO A 227 -0.46 -42.76 44.88
N THR A 228 -0.58 -43.92 44.25
CA THR A 228 -1.01 -45.14 44.93
C THR A 228 0.03 -45.52 45.97
N THR A 229 -0.29 -45.39 47.25
CA THR A 229 0.34 -46.18 48.31
C THR A 229 -0.67 -46.45 49.42
N PRO A 230 -1.18 -47.68 49.55
CA PRO A 230 -1.64 -48.19 50.83
C PRO A 230 -0.56 -49.08 51.44
N GLU A 231 -0.33 -48.83 52.72
CA GLU A 231 0.50 -49.57 53.67
C GLU A 231 0.24 -51.08 53.65
N GLU A 232 1.32 -51.88 53.67
CA GLU A 232 1.27 -53.27 54.12
C GLU A 232 1.49 -53.35 55.63
N GLU A 233 0.77 -54.29 56.25
CA GLU A 233 0.58 -54.61 57.67
C GLU A 233 1.85 -54.86 58.49
#